data_AF-A0A2A3JNM6-F1
#
_entry.id   AF-A0A2A3JNM6-F1
#
_cell.length_a   1.000
_cell.length_b   1.000
_cell.length_c   1.000
_cell.angle_alpha   90.00
_cell.angle_beta   90.00
_cell.angle_gamma   90.00
#
_symmetry.space_group_name_H-M   'P 1'
#
loop_
_entity.id
_entity.type
_entity.pdbx_description
1 polymer ?
#
loop_
_entity_poly.entity_id
_entity_poly.type
_entity_poly.pdbx_seq_one_letter_code
_entity_poly.pdbx_strand_id
1 'polypeptide(L)'
;MKTWVERAVKPAVGSTGGGVAGLRVAGSYACRSRNNQPGAKISEHARGHAIDIAAIRLKDGSEISVLNDWGRGAEGRILRKLHSGACGPFGTVLGPESDPFHKDHLHFDTARYRSGSYCR
;
A
#
# COMPACT_ATOMS: atom_id res chain seq x y z
N MET A 1 5.49 1.29 -9.14
CA MET A 1 4.39 2.27 -9.04
C MET A 1 3.46 2.28 -10.27
N LYS A 2 3.88 2.80 -11.44
CA LYS A 2 3.01 2.92 -12.63
C LYS A 2 2.23 1.63 -12.96
N THR A 3 2.91 0.48 -12.98
CA THR A 3 2.27 -0.82 -13.23
C THR A 3 1.15 -1.15 -12.25
N TRP A 4 1.35 -0.88 -10.95
CA TRP A 4 0.33 -1.11 -9.93
C TRP A 4 -0.87 -0.18 -10.11
N VAL A 5 -0.64 1.09 -10.42
CA VAL A 5 -1.72 2.04 -10.69
C VAL A 5 -2.57 1.60 -11.89
N GLU A 6 -1.92 1.27 -13.01
CA GLU A 6 -2.62 0.90 -14.24
C GLU A 6 -3.31 -0.46 -14.17
N ARG A 7 -2.69 -1.45 -13.51
CA ARG A 7 -3.17 -2.85 -13.54
C ARG A 7 -3.97 -3.27 -12.31
N ALA A 8 -3.79 -2.59 -11.17
CA ALA A 8 -4.51 -2.90 -9.93
C ALA A 8 -5.45 -1.76 -9.52
N VAL A 9 -4.93 -0.54 -9.41
CA VAL A 9 -5.70 0.59 -8.83
C VAL A 9 -6.89 0.98 -9.71
N LYS A 10 -6.65 1.36 -10.97
CA LYS A 10 -7.73 1.78 -11.87
C LYS A 10 -8.78 0.67 -12.08
N PRO A 11 -8.40 -0.59 -12.36
CA PRO A 11 -9.39 -1.64 -12.57
C PRO A 11 -10.16 -2.04 -11.31
N ALA A 12 -9.51 -2.06 -10.14
CA ALA A 12 -10.18 -2.44 -8.90
C ALA A 12 -11.18 -1.39 -8.43
N VAL A 13 -10.85 -0.10 -8.57
CA VAL A 13 -11.75 1.01 -8.23
C VAL A 13 -12.85 1.17 -9.28
N GLY A 14 -12.53 0.98 -10.56
CA GLY A 14 -13.49 1.10 -11.65
C GLY A 14 -14.17 2.46 -11.65
N SER A 15 -15.51 2.46 -11.57
CA SER A 15 -16.34 3.67 -11.51
C SER A 15 -16.77 4.06 -10.08
N THR A 16 -16.34 3.34 -9.05
CA THR A 16 -16.67 3.68 -7.65
C THR A 16 -16.24 5.11 -7.36
N GLY A 17 -17.17 5.93 -6.85
CA GLY A 17 -16.98 7.37 -6.62
C GLY A 17 -16.51 8.16 -7.84
N GLY A 18 -16.90 7.74 -9.06
CA GLY A 18 -16.44 8.35 -10.31
C GLY A 18 -15.03 7.92 -10.76
N GLY A 19 -14.43 6.96 -10.05
CA GLY A 19 -13.10 6.44 -10.32
C GLY A 19 -12.00 7.14 -9.51
N VAL A 20 -10.76 6.74 -9.77
CA VAL A 20 -9.59 7.22 -9.02
C VAL A 20 -9.27 8.67 -9.38
N ALA A 21 -9.15 9.52 -8.36
CA ALA A 21 -8.64 10.88 -8.46
C ALA A 21 -7.18 10.99 -7.96
N GLY A 22 -6.78 10.16 -6.99
CA GLY A 22 -5.42 10.19 -6.47
C GLY A 22 -5.13 9.15 -5.40
N LEU A 23 -3.90 9.18 -4.89
CA LEU A 23 -3.42 8.36 -3.79
C LEU A 23 -3.09 9.25 -2.60
N ARG A 24 -3.54 8.88 -1.40
CA ARG A 24 -3.12 9.53 -0.16
C ARG A 24 -1.87 8.83 0.37
N VAL A 25 -0.72 9.46 0.17
CA VAL A 25 0.59 8.98 0.65
C VAL A 25 0.75 9.34 2.12
N ALA A 26 1.00 8.35 2.97
CA ALA A 26 1.27 8.54 4.40
C ALA A 26 2.77 8.70 4.69
N GLY A 27 3.63 8.13 3.85
CA GLY A 27 5.08 8.18 4.02
C GLY A 27 5.84 7.77 2.76
N SER A 28 7.04 8.31 2.57
CA SER A 28 7.96 7.93 1.50
C SER A 28 9.41 7.90 2.00
N TYR A 29 10.08 9.03 2.18
CA TYR A 29 11.40 9.06 2.80
C TYR A 29 11.31 9.24 4.31
N ALA A 30 12.01 8.39 5.06
CA ALA A 30 12.22 8.54 6.50
C ALA A 30 13.49 7.81 6.93
N CYS A 31 14.48 8.54 7.45
CA CYS A 31 15.75 7.97 7.91
C CYS A 31 15.57 7.23 9.25
N ARG A 32 15.20 5.95 9.21
CA ARG A 32 14.94 5.11 10.38
C ARG A 32 15.18 3.62 10.13
N SER A 33 15.30 2.85 11.21
CA SER A 33 15.16 1.40 11.16
C SER A 33 13.70 0.99 10.87
N ARG A 34 13.50 -0.27 10.49
CA ARG A 34 12.17 -0.85 10.32
C ARG A 34 11.37 -0.69 11.63
N ASN A 35 10.14 -0.23 11.49
CA ASN A 35 9.20 0.04 12.59
C ASN A 35 9.77 0.95 13.70
N ASN A 36 10.79 1.77 13.41
CA ASN A 36 11.53 2.59 14.39
C ASN A 36 12.14 1.77 15.55
N GLN A 37 12.36 0.47 15.35
CA GLN A 37 12.88 -0.39 16.42
C GLN A 37 14.42 -0.31 16.48
N PRO A 38 15.01 0.00 17.64
CA PRO A 38 16.46 -0.04 17.82
C PRO A 38 17.03 -1.43 17.50
N GLY A 39 18.15 -1.48 16.76
CA GLY A 39 18.80 -2.74 16.35
C GLY A 39 18.12 -3.49 15.20
N ALA A 40 16.93 -3.07 14.75
CA ALA A 40 16.29 -3.65 13.58
C ALA A 40 17.01 -3.26 12.28
N LYS A 41 16.80 -4.04 11.22
CA LYS A 41 17.31 -3.73 9.88
C LYS A 41 16.87 -2.32 9.46
N ILE A 42 17.71 -1.64 8.67
CA ILE A 42 17.37 -0.36 8.05
C ILE A 42 16.14 -0.52 7.13
N SER A 43 15.23 0.45 7.22
CA SER A 43 14.02 0.48 6.39
C SER A 43 14.34 0.81 4.94
N GLU A 44 13.51 0.37 4.00
CA GLU A 44 13.59 0.85 2.61
C GLU A 44 13.15 2.32 2.49
N HIS A 45 12.35 2.84 3.43
CA HIS A 45 12.07 4.29 3.53
C HIS A 45 13.34 5.11 3.75
N ALA A 46 14.30 4.59 4.53
CA ALA A 46 15.57 5.27 4.77
C ALA A 46 16.46 5.34 3.52
N ARG A 47 16.12 4.56 2.49
CA ARG A 47 16.77 4.55 1.18
C ARG A 47 15.96 5.26 0.10
N GLY A 48 14.79 5.80 0.43
CA GLY A 48 13.86 6.37 -0.56
C GLY A 48 13.22 5.34 -1.49
N HIS A 49 13.20 4.07 -1.09
CA HIS A 49 12.75 2.94 -1.91
C HIS A 49 11.39 2.37 -1.49
N ALA A 50 10.69 3.06 -0.59
CA ALA A 50 9.40 2.63 -0.07
C ALA A 50 8.36 3.74 -0.12
N ILE A 51 7.09 3.35 -0.13
CA ILE A 51 5.95 4.25 -0.08
C ILE A 51 4.80 3.62 0.70
N ASP A 52 4.15 4.42 1.52
CA ASP A 52 2.98 4.06 2.30
C ASP A 52 1.73 4.74 1.74
N ILE A 53 0.71 3.96 1.38
CA ILE A 53 -0.55 4.46 0.86
C ILE A 53 -1.65 4.21 1.89
N ALA A 54 -2.23 5.28 2.43
CA ALA A 54 -3.27 5.19 3.46
C ALA A 54 -4.71 5.28 2.91
N ALA A 55 -4.89 5.81 1.69
CA ALA A 55 -6.19 5.78 1.01
C ALA A 55 -6.09 5.98 -0.50
N ILE A 56 -7.18 5.62 -1.19
CA ILE A 56 -7.46 6.03 -2.56
C ILE A 56 -8.48 7.17 -2.54
N ARG A 57 -8.15 8.31 -3.15
CA ARG A 57 -9.08 9.42 -3.36
C ARG A 57 -9.91 9.18 -4.61
N LEU A 58 -11.22 9.36 -4.49
CA LEU A 58 -12.18 9.20 -5.58
C LEU A 58 -12.58 10.56 -6.15
N LYS A 59 -13.14 10.57 -7.37
CA LYS A 59 -13.50 11.82 -8.08
C LYS A 59 -14.68 12.56 -7.47
N ASP A 60 -15.56 11.87 -6.76
CA ASP A 60 -16.67 12.47 -6.00
C ASP A 60 -16.22 13.13 -4.68
N GLY A 61 -14.92 13.05 -4.35
CA GLY A 61 -14.32 13.63 -3.14
C GLY A 61 -14.27 12.68 -1.95
N SER A 62 -14.86 11.48 -2.04
CA SER A 62 -14.74 10.46 -1.01
C SER A 62 -13.37 9.75 -1.05
N GLU A 63 -13.04 9.01 0.01
CA GLU A 63 -11.82 8.21 0.09
C GLU A 63 -12.13 6.76 0.47
N ILE A 64 -11.38 5.82 -0.11
CA ILE A 64 -11.29 4.43 0.37
C ILE A 64 -10.08 4.35 1.30
N SER A 65 -10.33 4.38 2.61
CA SER A 65 -9.33 4.42 3.68
C SER A 65 -8.90 3.02 4.09
N VAL A 66 -7.59 2.76 4.15
CA VAL A 66 -7.07 1.48 4.63
C VAL A 66 -7.49 1.25 6.09
N LEU A 67 -7.37 2.27 6.95
CA LEU A 67 -7.74 2.14 8.36
C LEU A 67 -9.23 1.84 8.56
N ASN A 68 -10.11 2.53 7.83
CA ASN A 68 -11.54 2.51 8.12
C ASN A 68 -12.30 1.43 7.34
N ASP A 69 -11.81 1.07 6.15
CA ASP A 69 -12.56 0.26 5.19
C ASP A 69 -11.96 -1.12 4.95
N TRP A 70 -10.75 -1.40 5.46
CA TRP A 70 -10.14 -2.72 5.30
C TRP A 70 -11.04 -3.83 5.83
N GLY A 71 -11.32 -4.82 4.98
CA GLY A 71 -12.19 -5.96 5.30
C GLY A 71 -13.68 -5.62 5.38
N ARG A 72 -14.10 -4.40 5.02
CA ARG A 72 -15.49 -3.95 5.11
C ARG A 72 -16.08 -3.66 3.73
N GLY A 73 -17.29 -4.17 3.47
CA GLY A 73 -18.07 -3.74 2.30
C GLY A 73 -17.35 -3.92 0.95
N ALA A 74 -17.67 -3.03 0.01
CA ALA A 74 -17.09 -3.04 -1.33
C ALA A 74 -15.66 -2.49 -1.33
N GLU A 75 -15.44 -1.45 -0.52
CA GLU A 75 -14.19 -0.72 -0.32
C GLU A 75 -13.09 -1.64 0.19
N GLY A 76 -13.40 -2.48 1.18
CA GLY A 76 -12.48 -3.51 1.68
C GLY A 76 -12.11 -4.55 0.64
N ARG A 77 -13.05 -4.96 -0.23
CA ARG A 77 -12.74 -5.85 -1.36
C ARG A 77 -11.85 -5.15 -2.40
N ILE A 78 -12.04 -3.86 -2.62
CA ILE A 78 -11.15 -3.05 -3.46
C ILE A 78 -9.75 -3.05 -2.85
N LEU A 79 -9.60 -2.69 -1.58
CA LEU A 79 -8.31 -2.67 -0.88
C LEU A 79 -7.57 -4.02 -0.94
N ARG A 80 -8.29 -5.14 -0.79
CA ARG A 80 -7.72 -6.49 -0.97
C ARG A 80 -7.15 -6.72 -2.36
N LYS A 81 -7.87 -6.28 -3.40
CA LYS A 81 -7.38 -6.34 -4.79
C LYS A 81 -6.16 -5.44 -5.00
N LEU A 82 -6.14 -4.25 -4.38
CA LEU A 82 -5.01 -3.33 -4.46
C LEU A 82 -3.75 -3.94 -3.83
N HIS A 83 -3.86 -4.50 -2.63
CA HIS A 83 -2.78 -5.20 -1.94
C HIS A 83 -2.29 -6.41 -2.76
N SER A 84 -3.22 -7.27 -3.21
CA SER A 84 -2.87 -8.43 -4.03
C SER A 84 -2.18 -8.04 -5.35
N GLY A 85 -2.67 -6.99 -6.01
CA GLY A 85 -2.10 -6.49 -7.26
C GLY A 85 -0.75 -5.78 -7.11
N ALA A 86 -0.31 -5.51 -5.88
CA ALA A 86 1.04 -5.00 -5.59
C ALA A 86 2.10 -6.13 -5.55
N CYS A 87 1.68 -7.39 -5.36
CA CYS A 87 2.56 -8.54 -5.36
C CYS A 87 3.14 -8.82 -6.75
N GLY A 88 4.47 -8.85 -6.85
CA GLY A 88 5.21 -8.97 -8.11
C GLY A 88 5.83 -7.64 -8.54
N PRO A 89 5.04 -6.57 -8.81
CA PRO A 89 5.59 -5.25 -9.11
C PRO A 89 6.45 -4.66 -7.99
N PHE A 90 6.19 -5.03 -6.74
CA PHE A 90 6.97 -4.62 -5.57
C PHE A 90 7.65 -5.81 -4.91
N GLY A 91 8.74 -5.51 -4.22
CA GLY A 91 9.55 -6.46 -3.48
C GLY A 91 8.92 -6.88 -2.16
N THR A 92 8.46 -5.91 -1.38
CA THR A 92 7.70 -6.12 -0.15
C THR A 92 6.35 -5.44 -0.29
N VAL A 93 5.29 -6.14 0.13
CA VAL A 93 3.90 -5.65 0.16
C VAL A 93 3.32 -6.02 1.50
N LEU A 94 3.02 -5.01 2.32
CA LEU A 94 2.46 -5.20 3.65
C LEU A 94 1.13 -4.47 3.75
N GLY A 95 0.15 -5.08 4.43
CA GLY A 95 -1.12 -4.44 4.76
C GLY A 95 -1.55 -4.70 6.20
N PRO A 96 -2.80 -4.37 6.57
CA PRO A 96 -3.31 -4.43 7.95
C PRO A 96 -3.26 -5.79 8.66
N GLU A 97 -3.01 -6.87 7.93
CA GLU A 97 -2.88 -8.22 8.48
C GLU A 97 -1.43 -8.69 8.65
N SER A 98 -0.46 -7.92 8.14
CA SER A 98 0.96 -8.26 8.25
C SER A 98 1.46 -8.15 9.69
N ASP A 99 1.25 -6.98 10.32
CA ASP A 99 1.60 -6.67 11.70
C ASP A 99 0.86 -5.39 12.20
N PRO A 100 0.98 -5.02 13.48
CA PRO A 100 0.34 -3.81 14.02
C PRO A 100 0.82 -2.48 13.43
N PHE A 101 2.01 -2.41 12.83
CA PHE A 101 2.57 -1.17 12.27
C PHE A 101 1.97 -0.80 10.92
N HIS A 102 1.27 -1.73 10.26
CA HIS A 102 0.68 -1.52 8.93
C HIS A 102 -0.86 -1.51 8.95
N LYS A 103 -1.46 -1.21 10.11
CA LYS A 103 -2.93 -1.23 10.29
C LYS A 103 -3.67 -0.18 9.48
N ASP A 104 -3.02 0.93 9.16
CA ASP A 104 -3.64 2.11 8.58
C ASP A 104 -3.13 2.45 7.17
N HIS A 105 -2.24 1.62 6.60
CA HIS A 105 -1.68 1.84 5.26
C HIS A 105 -1.25 0.53 4.58
N LEU A 106 -1.03 0.63 3.27
CA LEU A 106 -0.32 -0.37 2.49
C LEU A 106 1.13 0.10 2.31
N HIS A 107 2.10 -0.69 2.78
CA HIS A 107 3.53 -0.42 2.57
C HIS A 107 4.01 -1.20 1.35
N PHE A 108 4.67 -0.50 0.42
CA PHE A 108 5.32 -1.10 -0.72
C PHE A 108 6.79 -0.67 -0.81
N ASP A 109 7.70 -1.62 -1.03
CA ASP A 109 9.11 -1.32 -1.31
C ASP A 109 9.71 -2.17 -2.42
N THR A 110 10.95 -1.86 -2.80
CA THR A 110 11.67 -2.55 -3.88
C THR A 110 12.74 -3.55 -3.38
N ALA A 111 12.67 -4.02 -2.13
CA ALA A 111 13.61 -4.99 -1.60
C ALA A 111 13.59 -6.29 -2.42
N ARG A 112 14.75 -6.89 -2.66
CA ARG A 112 14.87 -8.12 -3.46
C ARG A 112 15.08 -9.34 -2.57
N TYR A 113 14.29 -10.38 -2.79
CA TYR A 113 14.40 -11.66 -2.10
C TYR A 113 14.60 -12.79 -3.12
N ARG A 114 15.30 -13.86 -2.72
CA ARG A 114 15.53 -15.03 -3.60
C ARG A 114 14.23 -15.78 -3.94
N SER A 115 13.23 -15.70 -3.06
CA SER A 115 11.93 -16.37 -3.20
C SER A 115 10.89 -15.56 -3.99
N GLY A 116 11.25 -14.41 -4.56
CA GLY A 116 10.30 -13.47 -5.15
C GLY A 116 9.70 -12.49 -4.14
N SER A 117 8.60 -11.82 -4.50
CA SER A 117 7.98 -10.79 -3.66
C SER A 117 7.48 -11.34 -2.32
N TYR A 118 7.74 -10.60 -1.24
CA TYR A 118 7.19 -10.87 0.08
C TYR A 118 5.86 -10.13 0.26
N CYS A 119 4.77 -10.89 0.39
CA CYS A 119 3.42 -10.34 0.51
C CYS A 119 2.71 -10.83 1.77
N ARG A 120 2.28 -9.90 2.63
CA ARG A 120 1.57 -10.19 3.89
C ARG A 120 0.51 -9.14 4.21
#